data_AF-A0A963HH43-F1
#
_entry.id   AF-A0A963HH43-F1
#
_cell.length_a   1.000
_cell.length_b   1.000
_cell.length_c   1.000
_cell.angle_alpha   90.00
_cell.angle_beta   90.00
_cell.angle_gamma   90.00
#
_symmetry.space_group_name_H-M   'P 1'
#
loop_
_entity.id
_entity.type
_entity.pdbx_description
1 polymer ?
#
loop_
_entity_poly.entity_id
_entity_poly.type
_entity_poly.pdbx_seq_one_letter_code
_entity_poly.pdbx_strand_id
1 'polypeptide(L)'
;MPILPARLERSPEGLLYSGSFGDFYHSRDDALGQARTVFLSGNGLPQRWQGRERFTIVETGFGAGLNFLATWAAWREDARRSTRLHFVSCELHPFTREDLALIHAAWPDLATLAAELRAQWPALAPGLHRLNLDDGRVTLTLFLGDAAEGLARIDARADALYLDGFAPAKNPALWSERIFHLLAGLAAPGATLATWSVAGEVREGLRRAGFATEKAPGFGTKWQMLRGRLAREAHARSTPQADSGGRHALVIGAGIAGCTVAERLAERGWAVELIDRAPAPASGASGNLAGVLRPLPSLDDNRMSRLTRAGSLYAWRRIHQLQARGLALHADDCGVLHLGRDTAQEVKMRAVVERLALPTDHLRFVGVDEAAELAGCAVANGGWWFAGSGWVQPPSLCAASLEAAGGRVRGH
;
A
#
# COMPACT_ATOMS: atom_id res chain seq x y z
N MET A 1 7.81 -11.78 -9.07
CA MET A 1 7.36 -11.81 -10.48
C MET A 1 7.12 -10.37 -10.92
N PRO A 2 7.34 -10.04 -12.20
CA PRO A 2 6.94 -8.72 -12.71
C PRO A 2 5.43 -8.54 -12.58
N ILE A 3 5.01 -7.30 -12.36
CA ILE A 3 3.60 -6.94 -12.30
C ILE A 3 3.13 -6.67 -13.72
N LEU A 4 2.06 -7.35 -14.12
CA LEU A 4 1.39 -7.12 -15.38
C LEU A 4 0.12 -6.32 -15.11
N PRO A 5 0.04 -5.06 -15.56
CA PRO A 5 -1.13 -4.24 -15.30
C PRO A 5 -2.39 -4.85 -15.91
N ALA A 6 -3.54 -4.63 -15.26
CA ALA A 6 -4.82 -4.95 -15.89
C ALA A 6 -5.03 -4.09 -17.15
N ARG A 7 -5.68 -4.67 -18.16
CA ARG A 7 -6.11 -3.92 -19.34
C ARG A 7 -7.45 -3.26 -19.04
N LEU A 8 -7.59 -1.99 -19.40
CA LEU A 8 -8.88 -1.31 -19.35
C LEU A 8 -9.77 -1.83 -20.47
N GLU A 9 -10.65 -2.76 -20.12
CA GLU A 9 -11.65 -3.33 -21.02
C GLU A 9 -13.06 -3.05 -20.49
N ARG A 10 -13.98 -2.76 -21.41
CA ARG A 10 -15.39 -2.53 -21.08
C ARG A 10 -16.27 -3.45 -21.90
N SER A 11 -17.38 -3.90 -21.32
CA SER A 11 -18.43 -4.59 -22.07
C SER A 11 -19.14 -3.63 -23.05
N PRO A 12 -19.97 -4.14 -23.97
CA PRO A 12 -20.78 -3.28 -24.84
C PRO A 12 -21.65 -2.28 -24.07
N GLU A 13 -22.06 -2.63 -22.85
CA GLU A 13 -22.84 -1.78 -21.93
C GLU A 13 -21.96 -0.80 -21.13
N GLY A 14 -20.65 -0.75 -21.40
CA GLY A 14 -19.70 0.18 -20.77
C GLY A 14 -19.19 -0.25 -19.41
N LEU A 15 -19.51 -1.45 -18.93
CA LEU A 15 -19.10 -1.96 -17.62
C LEU A 15 -17.67 -2.49 -17.63
N LEU A 16 -16.92 -2.24 -16.56
CA LEU A 16 -15.53 -2.69 -16.43
C LEU A 16 -15.44 -4.23 -16.40
N TYR A 17 -14.65 -4.78 -17.32
CA TYR A 17 -14.54 -6.22 -17.57
C TYR A 17 -13.07 -6.64 -17.58
N SER A 18 -12.81 -7.88 -17.19
CA SER A 18 -11.48 -8.50 -17.29
C SER A 18 -11.49 -9.61 -18.31
N GLY A 19 -10.89 -9.40 -19.48
CA GLY A 19 -10.71 -10.45 -20.49
C GLY A 19 -9.89 -11.63 -19.99
N SER A 20 -8.91 -11.39 -19.11
CA SER A 20 -8.07 -12.44 -18.54
C SER A 20 -8.83 -13.42 -17.65
N PHE A 21 -9.83 -12.93 -16.90
CA PHE A 21 -10.66 -13.76 -16.01
C PHE A 21 -12.05 -14.08 -16.59
N GLY A 22 -12.43 -13.41 -17.68
CA GLY A 22 -13.73 -13.54 -18.30
C GLY A 22 -14.89 -13.16 -17.39
N ASP A 23 -14.73 -12.10 -16.59
CA ASP A 23 -15.65 -11.69 -15.53
C ASP A 23 -15.60 -10.17 -15.30
N PHE A 24 -16.64 -9.62 -14.65
CA PHE A 24 -16.78 -8.18 -14.37
C PHE A 24 -16.10 -7.81 -13.04
N TYR A 25 -15.57 -6.59 -12.95
CA TYR A 25 -14.94 -6.09 -11.72
C TYR A 25 -15.93 -5.75 -10.60
N HIS A 26 -17.19 -5.52 -10.95
CA HIS A 26 -18.25 -5.17 -10.00
C HIS A 26 -19.62 -5.58 -10.56
N SER A 27 -20.63 -5.58 -9.69
CA SER A 27 -22.02 -5.85 -10.06
C SER A 27 -22.47 -5.01 -11.25
N ARG A 28 -23.32 -5.61 -12.10
CA ARG A 28 -23.94 -4.91 -13.23
C ARG A 28 -25.02 -3.92 -12.80
N ASP A 29 -25.62 -4.14 -11.63
CA ASP A 29 -26.77 -3.37 -11.15
C ASP A 29 -26.31 -2.02 -10.56
N ASP A 30 -25.38 -2.06 -9.59
CA ASP A 30 -24.74 -0.88 -9.00
C ASP A 30 -23.49 -1.32 -8.21
N ALA A 31 -22.34 -0.79 -8.62
CA ALA A 31 -21.05 -1.13 -8.03
C ALA A 31 -20.86 -0.57 -6.61
N LEU A 32 -21.37 0.65 -6.34
CA LEU A 32 -21.28 1.26 -5.00
C LEU A 32 -22.25 0.60 -4.04
N GLY A 33 -23.46 0.28 -4.50
CA GLY A 33 -24.44 -0.47 -3.73
C GLY A 33 -23.93 -1.85 -3.32
N GLN A 34 -23.19 -2.55 -4.20
CA GLN A 34 -22.53 -3.80 -3.83
C GLN A 34 -21.49 -3.58 -2.72
N ALA A 35 -20.60 -2.60 -2.86
CA ALA A 35 -19.59 -2.32 -1.84
C ALA A 35 -20.23 -2.00 -0.47
N ARG A 36 -21.29 -1.19 -0.47
CA ARG A 36 -22.06 -0.82 0.74
C ARG A 36 -22.82 -1.98 1.36
N THR A 37 -23.47 -2.81 0.55
CA THR A 37 -24.35 -3.88 1.03
C THR A 37 -23.56 -5.14 1.41
N VAL A 38 -22.69 -5.61 0.52
CA VAL A 38 -21.94 -6.84 0.71
C VAL A 38 -20.82 -6.62 1.71
N PHE A 39 -19.95 -5.64 1.49
CA PHE A 39 -18.72 -5.53 2.27
C PHE A 39 -18.88 -4.71 3.53
N LEU A 40 -19.37 -3.46 3.44
CA LEU A 40 -19.59 -2.61 4.61
C LEU A 40 -20.66 -3.21 5.54
N SER A 41 -21.90 -3.34 5.06
CA SER A 41 -23.00 -3.84 5.88
C SER A 41 -22.82 -5.31 6.27
N GLY A 42 -22.23 -6.13 5.40
CA GLY A 42 -21.89 -7.53 5.71
C GLY A 42 -20.90 -7.69 6.85
N ASN A 43 -20.05 -6.70 7.09
CA ASN A 43 -19.13 -6.64 8.21
C ASN A 43 -19.67 -5.81 9.40
N GLY A 44 -20.94 -5.41 9.39
CA GLY A 44 -21.55 -4.61 10.46
C GLY A 44 -20.97 -3.20 10.59
N LEU A 45 -20.60 -2.60 9.46
CA LEU A 45 -20.12 -1.23 9.36
C LEU A 45 -21.29 -0.31 8.97
N PRO A 46 -21.36 0.91 9.54
CA PRO A 46 -20.30 1.61 10.28
C PRO A 46 -20.16 1.25 11.77
N GLN A 47 -21.15 0.58 12.39
CA GLN A 47 -21.27 0.49 13.86
C GLN A 47 -20.01 -0.08 14.55
N ARG A 48 -19.35 -1.06 13.94
CA ARG A 48 -18.18 -1.73 14.56
C ARG A 48 -16.89 -0.92 14.60
N TRP A 49 -16.73 0.13 13.78
CA TRP A 49 -15.55 1.00 13.89
C TRP A 49 -15.76 2.14 14.88
N GLN A 50 -16.98 2.34 15.39
CA GLN A 50 -17.31 3.55 16.14
C GLN A 50 -16.58 3.62 17.48
N GLY A 51 -16.02 4.79 17.79
CA GLY A 51 -15.32 5.06 19.05
C GLY A 51 -14.00 4.30 19.23
N ARG A 52 -13.52 3.59 18.21
CA ARG A 52 -12.26 2.83 18.28
C ARG A 52 -11.08 3.73 17.91
N GLU A 53 -9.90 3.44 18.46
CA GLU A 53 -8.68 4.16 18.03
C GLU A 53 -8.28 3.78 16.59
N ARG A 54 -8.39 2.50 16.24
CA ARG A 54 -8.07 1.99 14.90
C ARG A 54 -9.04 0.89 14.51
N PHE A 55 -9.39 0.87 13.23
CA PHE A 55 -10.10 -0.23 12.59
C PHE A 55 -9.32 -0.73 11.37
N THR A 56 -9.07 -2.03 11.29
CA THR A 56 -8.28 -2.64 10.20
C THR A 56 -9.15 -3.52 9.31
N ILE A 57 -9.09 -3.31 8.00
CA ILE A 57 -9.75 -4.12 6.98
C ILE A 57 -8.69 -4.82 6.13
N VAL A 58 -8.86 -6.11 5.87
CA VAL A 58 -8.03 -6.86 4.91
C VAL A 58 -8.91 -7.33 3.74
N GLU A 59 -8.45 -7.07 2.53
CA GLU A 59 -9.10 -7.43 1.27
C GLU A 59 -8.17 -8.32 0.42
N THR A 60 -8.77 -9.20 -0.38
CA THR A 60 -8.06 -10.18 -1.22
C THR A 60 -7.84 -9.75 -2.68
N GLY A 61 -8.57 -8.75 -3.18
CA GLY A 61 -8.47 -8.21 -4.53
C GLY A 61 -8.87 -6.75 -4.58
N PHE A 62 -7.92 -5.85 -4.87
CA PHE A 62 -8.16 -4.41 -4.86
C PHE A 62 -8.97 -3.93 -6.08
N GLY A 63 -8.71 -4.52 -7.25
CA GLY A 63 -9.25 -4.12 -8.54
C GLY A 63 -9.02 -2.64 -8.82
N ALA A 64 -10.11 -1.93 -9.09
CA ALA A 64 -10.12 -0.48 -9.26
C ALA A 64 -10.19 0.31 -7.93
N GLY A 65 -10.13 -0.35 -6.78
CA GLY A 65 -10.16 0.28 -5.46
C GLY A 65 -11.56 0.73 -5.00
N LEU A 66 -12.63 0.25 -5.63
CA LEU A 66 -13.99 0.73 -5.34
C LEU A 66 -14.43 0.40 -3.91
N ASN A 67 -14.17 -0.81 -3.42
CA ASN A 67 -14.44 -1.17 -2.02
C ASN A 67 -13.68 -0.27 -1.05
N PHE A 68 -12.41 0.03 -1.34
CA PHE A 68 -11.60 0.93 -0.55
C PHE A 68 -12.18 2.35 -0.53
N LEU A 69 -12.51 2.92 -1.71
CA LEU A 69 -13.06 4.28 -1.81
C LEU A 69 -14.44 4.38 -1.15
N ALA A 70 -15.33 3.41 -1.36
CA ALA A 70 -16.64 3.36 -0.71
C ALA A 70 -16.51 3.23 0.81
N THR A 71 -15.56 2.42 1.29
CA THR A 71 -15.27 2.28 2.71
C THR A 71 -14.71 3.56 3.31
N TRP A 72 -13.79 4.22 2.61
CA TRP A 72 -13.22 5.49 3.05
C TRP A 72 -14.27 6.60 3.09
N ALA A 73 -15.15 6.70 2.09
CA ALA A 73 -16.27 7.63 2.08
C ALA A 73 -17.20 7.41 3.28
N ALA A 74 -17.69 6.17 3.47
CA ALA A 74 -18.55 5.82 4.59
C ALA A 74 -17.87 6.06 5.96
N TRP A 75 -16.56 5.81 6.05
CA TRP A 75 -15.79 6.11 7.25
C TRP A 75 -15.73 7.61 7.50
N ARG A 76 -15.49 8.46 6.49
CA ARG A 76 -15.47 9.93 6.66
C ARG A 76 -16.82 10.52 7.05
N GLU A 77 -17.90 9.96 6.51
CA GLU A 77 -19.28 10.39 6.80
C GLU A 77 -19.70 10.07 8.24
N ASP A 78 -19.14 9.04 8.86
CA ASP A 78 -19.47 8.69 10.24
C ASP A 78 -18.78 9.63 11.25
N ALA A 79 -19.58 10.42 11.96
CA ALA A 79 -19.10 11.30 13.03
C ALA A 79 -18.50 10.54 14.22
N ARG A 80 -18.88 9.28 14.41
CA ARG A 80 -18.40 8.40 15.47
C ARG A 80 -17.31 7.44 15.02
N ARG A 81 -16.80 7.59 13.78
CA ARG A 81 -15.77 6.73 13.18
C ARG A 81 -14.56 6.47 14.09
N SER A 82 -13.82 5.41 13.78
CA SER A 82 -12.53 5.20 14.45
C SER A 82 -11.57 6.35 14.19
N THR A 83 -10.61 6.61 15.08
CA THR A 83 -9.61 7.66 14.84
C THR A 83 -8.78 7.40 13.59
N ARG A 84 -8.51 6.12 13.30
CA ARG A 84 -7.74 5.65 12.14
C ARG A 84 -8.42 4.51 11.41
N LEU A 85 -8.30 4.49 10.09
CA LEU A 85 -8.66 3.37 9.22
C LEU A 85 -7.40 2.81 8.59
N HIS A 86 -7.16 1.51 8.75
CA HIS A 86 -6.09 0.80 8.04
C HIS A 86 -6.72 -0.19 7.08
N PHE A 87 -6.57 0.07 5.78
CA PHE A 87 -7.00 -0.84 4.73
C PHE A 87 -5.79 -1.58 4.18
N VAL A 88 -5.87 -2.89 4.08
CA VAL A 88 -4.83 -3.75 3.53
C VAL A 88 -5.45 -4.51 2.37
N SER A 89 -4.80 -4.52 1.21
CA SER A 89 -5.31 -5.26 0.05
C SER A 89 -4.18 -5.90 -0.75
N CYS A 90 -4.53 -6.93 -1.52
CA CYS A 90 -3.64 -7.55 -2.50
C CYS A 90 -4.20 -7.29 -3.90
N GLU A 91 -3.32 -7.11 -4.88
CA GLU A 91 -3.71 -6.97 -6.27
C GLU A 91 -2.65 -7.59 -7.19
N LEU A 92 -3.08 -8.53 -8.03
CA LEU A 92 -2.20 -9.24 -8.94
C LEU A 92 -1.98 -8.45 -10.24
N HIS A 93 -3.04 -7.76 -10.70
CA HIS A 93 -3.09 -7.01 -11.95
C HIS A 93 -3.60 -5.58 -11.69
N PRO A 94 -2.78 -4.72 -11.07
CA PRO A 94 -3.20 -3.36 -10.78
C PRO A 94 -3.42 -2.57 -12.08
N PHE A 95 -4.43 -1.71 -12.10
CA PHE A 95 -4.59 -0.74 -13.18
C PHE A 95 -3.46 0.31 -13.15
N THR A 96 -3.18 0.89 -14.32
CA THR A 96 -2.34 2.08 -14.41
C THR A 96 -3.04 3.27 -13.75
N ARG A 97 -2.29 4.31 -13.37
CA ARG A 97 -2.87 5.54 -12.79
C ARG A 97 -3.81 6.21 -13.78
N GLU A 98 -3.48 6.16 -15.07
CA GLU A 98 -4.22 6.72 -16.19
C GLU A 98 -5.54 5.95 -16.39
N ASP A 99 -5.51 4.61 -16.38
CA ASP A 99 -6.73 3.80 -16.43
C ASP A 99 -7.62 4.05 -15.21
N LEU A 100 -7.03 4.14 -14.02
CA LEU A 100 -7.78 4.48 -12.80
C LEU A 100 -8.46 5.85 -12.94
N ALA A 101 -7.87 6.83 -13.61
CA ALA A 101 -8.54 8.13 -13.81
C ALA A 101 -9.81 7.98 -14.66
N LEU A 102 -9.75 7.17 -15.73
CA LEU A 102 -10.90 6.88 -16.61
C LEU A 102 -11.97 6.03 -15.91
N ILE A 103 -11.56 5.07 -15.09
CA ILE A 103 -12.45 4.22 -14.31
C ILE A 103 -13.19 5.05 -13.25
N HIS A 104 -12.44 5.82 -12.44
CA HIS A 104 -13.02 6.61 -11.35
C HIS A 104 -13.98 7.71 -11.81
N ALA A 105 -13.91 8.14 -13.08
CA ALA A 105 -14.84 9.12 -13.64
C ALA A 105 -16.31 8.67 -13.60
N ALA A 106 -16.57 7.36 -13.47
CA ALA A 106 -17.92 6.81 -13.32
C ALA A 106 -18.55 7.08 -11.95
N TRP A 107 -17.77 7.51 -10.93
CA TRP A 107 -18.27 7.77 -9.57
C TRP A 107 -17.87 9.18 -9.10
N PRO A 108 -18.56 10.23 -9.59
CA PRO A 108 -18.23 11.62 -9.26
C PRO A 108 -18.31 11.91 -7.75
N ASP A 109 -19.19 11.23 -7.02
CA ASP A 109 -19.32 11.37 -5.56
C ASP A 109 -18.03 10.97 -4.80
N LEU A 110 -17.17 10.16 -5.43
CA LEU A 110 -15.89 9.74 -4.88
C LEU A 110 -14.71 10.52 -5.46
N ALA A 111 -14.94 11.53 -6.30
CA ALA A 111 -13.91 12.17 -7.11
C ALA A 111 -12.74 12.71 -6.27
N THR A 112 -13.01 13.34 -5.12
CA THR A 112 -11.98 13.87 -4.23
C THR A 112 -11.10 12.76 -3.63
N LEU A 113 -11.72 11.69 -3.12
CA LEU A 113 -10.99 10.56 -2.52
C LEU A 113 -10.20 9.80 -3.59
N ALA A 114 -10.80 9.61 -4.76
CA ALA A 114 -10.17 8.96 -5.88
C ALA A 114 -8.99 9.78 -6.43
N ALA A 115 -9.09 11.11 -6.45
CA ALA A 115 -7.99 11.98 -6.85
C ALA A 115 -6.81 11.87 -5.88
N GLU A 116 -7.07 11.84 -4.56
CA GLU A 116 -6.03 11.66 -3.55
C GLU A 116 -5.36 10.28 -3.66
N LEU A 117 -6.14 9.21 -3.88
CA LEU A 117 -5.60 7.87 -4.14
C LEU A 117 -4.69 7.88 -5.37
N ARG A 118 -5.14 8.46 -6.50
CA ARG A 118 -4.37 8.51 -7.75
C ARG A 118 -3.09 9.35 -7.63
N ALA A 119 -3.12 10.43 -6.85
CA ALA A 119 -1.95 11.26 -6.61
C ALA A 119 -0.83 10.51 -5.88
N GLN A 120 -1.17 9.45 -5.13
CA GLN A 120 -0.21 8.60 -4.43
C GLN A 120 -0.09 7.19 -5.02
N TRP A 121 -0.74 6.91 -6.16
CA TRP A 121 -0.76 5.57 -6.75
C TRP A 121 0.66 5.07 -6.97
N PRO A 122 1.02 3.88 -6.47
CA PRO A 122 2.40 3.43 -6.49
C PRO A 122 2.85 3.10 -7.92
N ALA A 123 4.15 3.18 -8.15
CA ALA A 123 4.76 2.50 -9.28
C ALA A 123 4.37 1.02 -9.25
N LEU A 124 4.11 0.43 -10.41
CA LEU A 124 3.64 -0.95 -10.54
C LEU A 124 4.80 -1.95 -10.38
N ALA A 125 5.51 -1.84 -9.27
CA ALA A 125 6.58 -2.73 -8.85
C ALA A 125 6.06 -3.75 -7.83
N PRO A 126 6.56 -5.00 -7.83
CA PRO A 126 6.06 -6.02 -6.93
C PRO A 126 6.45 -5.75 -5.48
N GLY A 127 5.55 -6.12 -4.56
CA GLY A 127 5.74 -6.03 -3.11
C GLY A 127 4.77 -5.08 -2.42
N LEU A 128 5.15 -4.66 -1.21
CA LEU A 128 4.32 -3.82 -0.35
C LEU A 128 4.50 -2.34 -0.67
N HIS A 129 3.36 -1.66 -0.83
CA HIS A 129 3.26 -0.22 -0.97
C HIS A 129 2.38 0.33 0.14
N ARG A 130 2.89 1.33 0.87
CA ARG A 130 2.11 2.05 1.87
C ARG A 130 1.83 3.47 1.40
N LEU A 131 0.55 3.85 1.45
CA LEU A 131 0.02 5.16 1.14
C LEU A 131 -0.64 5.72 2.41
N ASN A 132 -0.34 6.98 2.74
CA ASN A 132 -0.95 7.68 3.86
C ASN A 132 -1.88 8.74 3.27
N LEU A 133 -3.17 8.56 3.52
CA LEU A 133 -4.28 9.33 2.94
C LEU A 133 -5.04 10.02 4.08
N ASP A 134 -5.84 11.03 3.77
CA ASP A 134 -6.62 11.83 4.72
C ASP A 134 -5.74 12.33 5.88
N ASP A 135 -4.63 12.99 5.54
CA ASP A 135 -3.59 13.44 6.49
C ASP A 135 -3.04 12.31 7.39
N GLY A 136 -2.98 11.08 6.87
CA GLY A 136 -2.49 9.91 7.59
C GLY A 136 -3.50 9.29 8.56
N ARG A 137 -4.77 9.73 8.54
CA ARG A 137 -5.87 9.06 9.25
C ARG A 137 -6.31 7.79 8.54
N VAL A 138 -6.14 7.72 7.21
CA VAL A 138 -6.34 6.53 6.41
C VAL A 138 -5.00 5.99 5.93
N THR A 139 -4.72 4.72 6.17
CA THR A 139 -3.53 4.04 5.65
C THR A 139 -3.97 2.94 4.71
N LEU A 140 -3.52 2.99 3.46
CA LEU A 140 -3.63 1.87 2.53
C LEU A 140 -2.29 1.13 2.48
N THR A 141 -2.30 -0.18 2.76
CA THR A 141 -1.18 -1.08 2.51
C THR A 141 -1.57 -2.02 1.36
N LEU A 142 -1.02 -1.75 0.19
CA LEU A 142 -1.31 -2.49 -1.04
C LEU A 142 -0.15 -3.42 -1.36
N PHE A 143 -0.41 -4.73 -1.42
CA PHE A 143 0.55 -5.71 -1.92
C PHE A 143 0.30 -5.93 -3.41
N LEU A 144 1.26 -5.55 -4.24
CA LEU A 144 1.23 -5.86 -5.67
C LEU A 144 1.88 -7.22 -5.90
N GLY A 145 1.07 -8.20 -6.29
CA GLY A 145 1.45 -9.59 -6.49
C GLY A 145 0.35 -10.57 -6.09
N ASP A 146 0.70 -11.86 -6.04
CA ASP A 146 -0.23 -12.93 -5.67
C ASP A 146 -0.75 -12.77 -4.22
N ALA A 147 -2.06 -12.91 -4.03
CA ALA A 147 -2.70 -12.72 -2.73
C ALA A 147 -2.20 -13.72 -1.67
N ALA A 148 -1.88 -14.96 -2.04
CA ALA A 148 -1.37 -15.95 -1.08
C ALA A 148 0.07 -15.64 -0.65
N GLU A 149 0.86 -15.00 -1.52
CA GLU A 149 2.18 -14.45 -1.16
C GLU A 149 2.05 -13.21 -0.26
N GLY A 150 1.14 -12.29 -0.60
CA GLY A 150 0.90 -11.06 0.14
C GLY A 150 0.39 -11.32 1.54
N LEU A 151 -0.72 -12.06 1.67
CA LEU A 151 -1.34 -12.38 2.97
C LEU A 151 -0.41 -13.15 3.90
N ALA A 152 0.51 -13.96 3.37
CA ALA A 152 1.51 -14.68 4.16
C ALA A 152 2.63 -13.77 4.71
N ARG A 153 2.81 -12.58 4.15
CA ARG A 153 3.89 -11.63 4.52
C ARG A 153 3.38 -10.41 5.28
N ILE A 154 2.11 -10.10 5.15
CA ILE A 154 1.46 -9.01 5.87
C ILE A 154 1.38 -9.37 7.34
N ASP A 155 1.84 -8.47 8.21
CA ASP A 155 1.53 -8.51 9.63
C ASP A 155 0.40 -7.51 9.90
N ALA A 156 -0.79 -8.03 10.16
CA ALA A 156 -1.98 -7.25 10.44
C ALA A 156 -2.90 -8.00 11.41
N ARG A 157 -3.76 -7.23 12.08
CA ARG A 157 -4.89 -7.75 12.86
C ARG A 157 -6.16 -7.16 12.28
N ALA A 158 -6.83 -7.93 11.45
CA ALA A 158 -8.01 -7.52 10.71
C ALA A 158 -9.26 -7.56 11.61
N ASP A 159 -9.97 -6.45 11.71
CA ASP A 159 -11.29 -6.40 12.33
C ASP A 159 -12.38 -6.88 11.36
N ALA A 160 -12.19 -6.64 10.06
CA ALA A 160 -13.09 -7.08 9.01
C ALA A 160 -12.29 -7.59 7.79
N LEU A 161 -12.85 -8.60 7.13
CA LEU A 161 -12.27 -9.25 5.96
C LEU A 161 -13.21 -9.08 4.77
N TYR A 162 -12.70 -8.51 3.68
CA TYR A 162 -13.39 -8.40 2.40
C TYR A 162 -12.83 -9.49 1.50
N LEU A 163 -13.52 -10.64 1.45
CA LEU A 163 -13.17 -11.71 0.52
C LEU A 163 -13.80 -11.39 -0.83
N ASP A 164 -13.05 -10.62 -1.62
CA ASP A 164 -13.43 -10.14 -2.95
C ASP A 164 -12.44 -10.56 -4.04
N GLY A 165 -12.97 -10.67 -5.24
CA GLY A 165 -12.29 -11.09 -6.46
C GLY A 165 -13.27 -11.74 -7.43
N PHE A 166 -12.76 -12.13 -8.60
CA PHE A 166 -13.56 -12.80 -9.64
C PHE A 166 -14.16 -14.12 -9.15
N ALA A 167 -15.22 -14.58 -9.80
CA ALA A 167 -15.98 -15.76 -9.37
C ALA A 167 -15.10 -16.99 -9.06
N PRO A 168 -15.47 -17.86 -8.10
CA PRO A 168 -14.69 -19.06 -7.77
C PRO A 168 -14.32 -19.93 -8.96
N ALA A 169 -15.26 -20.12 -9.89
CA ALA A 169 -15.02 -20.87 -11.13
C ALA A 169 -14.03 -20.20 -12.10
N LYS A 170 -13.84 -18.88 -11.99
CA LYS A 170 -12.95 -18.06 -12.85
C LYS A 170 -11.58 -17.82 -12.22
N ASN A 171 -11.49 -17.78 -10.90
CA ASN A 171 -10.24 -17.56 -10.18
C ASN A 171 -10.09 -18.51 -8.96
N PRO A 172 -10.06 -19.83 -9.14
CA PRO A 172 -10.09 -20.79 -8.03
C PRO A 172 -8.91 -20.65 -7.05
N ALA A 173 -7.77 -20.11 -7.49
CA ALA A 173 -6.60 -19.88 -6.65
C ALA A 173 -6.90 -18.92 -5.47
N LEU A 174 -7.69 -17.87 -5.73
CA LEU A 174 -8.10 -16.89 -4.71
C LEU A 174 -9.10 -17.46 -3.69
N TRP A 175 -9.86 -18.48 -4.09
CA TRP A 175 -10.87 -19.15 -3.27
C TRP A 175 -10.36 -20.48 -2.69
N SER A 176 -9.04 -20.59 -2.51
CA SER A 176 -8.39 -21.79 -2.01
C SER A 176 -8.37 -21.85 -0.48
N GLU A 177 -8.25 -23.07 0.06
CA GLU A 177 -8.08 -23.28 1.51
C GLU A 177 -6.91 -22.49 2.08
N ARG A 178 -5.81 -22.37 1.32
CA ARG A 178 -4.64 -21.58 1.72
C ARG A 178 -5.03 -20.13 2.00
N ILE A 179 -5.81 -19.49 1.12
CA ILE A 179 -6.28 -18.12 1.33
C ILE A 179 -7.14 -18.02 2.58
N PHE A 180 -8.09 -18.94 2.78
CA PHE A 180 -8.97 -18.91 3.94
C PHE A 180 -8.21 -19.04 5.27
N HIS A 181 -7.19 -19.92 5.34
CA HIS A 181 -6.33 -20.05 6.52
C HIS A 181 -5.45 -18.83 6.75
N LEU A 182 -4.92 -18.21 5.68
CA LEU A 182 -4.16 -16.96 5.80
C LEU A 182 -5.05 -15.82 6.34
N LEU A 183 -6.27 -15.69 5.83
CA LEU A 183 -7.25 -14.72 6.34
C LEU A 183 -7.59 -14.97 7.81
N ALA A 184 -7.81 -16.23 8.20
CA ALA A 184 -8.02 -16.60 9.60
C ALA A 184 -6.81 -16.29 10.49
N GLY A 185 -5.58 -16.40 9.97
CA GLY A 185 -4.34 -16.05 10.67
C GLY A 185 -4.18 -14.54 10.92
N LEU A 186 -4.69 -13.71 10.01
CA LEU A 186 -4.69 -12.25 10.10
C LEU A 186 -5.88 -11.69 10.90
N ALA A 187 -6.93 -12.48 11.09
CA ALA A 187 -8.14 -12.06 11.78
C ALA A 187 -7.89 -11.76 13.28
N ALA A 188 -8.37 -10.61 13.74
CA ALA A 188 -8.48 -10.32 15.16
C ALA A 188 -9.58 -11.19 15.82
N PRO A 189 -9.56 -11.35 17.16
CA PRO A 189 -10.68 -11.97 17.86
C PRO A 189 -12.01 -11.29 17.52
N GLY A 190 -13.03 -12.07 17.16
CA GLY A 190 -14.34 -11.55 16.76
C GLY A 190 -14.35 -10.82 15.39
N ALA A 191 -13.30 -10.96 14.58
CA ALA A 191 -13.28 -10.43 13.22
C ALA A 191 -14.43 -11.01 12.40
N THR A 192 -14.97 -10.19 11.51
CA THR A 192 -16.01 -10.59 10.56
C THR A 192 -15.42 -10.78 9.18
N LEU A 193 -16.14 -11.50 8.34
CA LEU A 193 -15.85 -11.69 6.93
C LEU A 193 -17.12 -11.49 6.14
N ALA A 194 -17.02 -10.86 4.97
CA ALA A 194 -18.10 -10.83 4.00
C ALA A 194 -17.59 -11.13 2.60
N THR A 195 -18.43 -11.83 1.83
CA THR A 195 -18.21 -12.09 0.41
C THR A 195 -19.54 -12.19 -0.33
N TRP A 196 -19.54 -11.82 -1.61
CA TRP A 196 -20.69 -11.97 -2.47
C TRP A 196 -20.93 -13.44 -2.89
N SER A 197 -19.92 -14.30 -2.78
CA SER A 197 -20.03 -15.71 -3.20
C SER A 197 -20.70 -16.58 -2.13
N VAL A 198 -21.64 -17.43 -2.55
CA VAL A 198 -22.33 -18.41 -1.69
C VAL A 198 -22.03 -19.86 -2.08
N ALA A 199 -20.98 -20.07 -2.89
CA ALA A 199 -20.57 -21.38 -3.36
C ALA A 199 -20.28 -22.34 -2.19
N GLY A 200 -20.70 -23.61 -2.34
CA GLY A 200 -20.60 -24.60 -1.27
C GLY A 200 -19.16 -24.84 -0.81
N GLU A 201 -18.22 -24.89 -1.75
CA GLU A 201 -16.78 -25.03 -1.50
C GLU A 201 -16.19 -23.86 -0.70
N VAL A 202 -16.63 -22.63 -0.98
CA VAL A 202 -16.19 -21.42 -0.26
C VAL A 202 -16.68 -21.48 1.18
N ARG A 203 -17.96 -21.82 1.38
CA ARG A 203 -18.54 -21.96 2.72
C ARG A 203 -17.83 -23.03 3.54
N GLU A 204 -17.59 -24.19 2.95
CA GLU A 204 -16.91 -25.30 3.63
C GLU A 204 -15.43 -24.98 3.91
N GLY A 205 -14.73 -24.35 2.97
CA GLY A 205 -13.35 -23.91 3.17
C GLY A 205 -13.21 -22.87 4.28
N LEU A 206 -14.11 -21.89 4.34
CA LEU A 206 -14.17 -20.90 5.43
C LEU A 206 -14.49 -21.56 6.78
N ARG A 207 -15.41 -22.53 6.80
CA ARG A 207 -15.71 -23.31 8.00
C ARG A 207 -14.49 -24.07 8.51
N ARG A 208 -13.75 -24.74 7.62
CA ARG A 208 -12.48 -25.44 7.94
C ARG A 208 -11.40 -24.49 8.45
N ALA A 209 -11.34 -23.26 7.93
CA ALA A 209 -10.44 -22.21 8.42
C ALA A 209 -10.86 -21.61 9.79
N GLY A 210 -12.04 -21.97 10.31
CA GLY A 210 -12.51 -21.57 11.63
C GLY A 210 -13.53 -20.42 11.65
N PHE A 211 -14.14 -20.08 10.51
CA PHE A 211 -15.24 -19.12 10.46
C PHE A 211 -16.60 -19.81 10.66
N ALA A 212 -17.43 -19.27 11.54
CA ALA A 212 -18.86 -19.55 11.55
C ALA A 212 -19.51 -18.69 10.47
N THR A 213 -20.08 -19.31 9.44
CA THR A 213 -20.65 -18.62 8.28
C THR A 213 -22.16 -18.73 8.21
N GLU A 214 -22.84 -17.67 7.79
CA GLU A 214 -24.27 -17.63 7.55
C GLU A 214 -24.58 -17.02 6.18
N LYS A 215 -25.71 -17.42 5.59
CA LYS A 215 -26.24 -16.76 4.40
C LYS A 215 -27.02 -15.52 4.82
N ALA A 216 -26.83 -14.42 4.10
CA ALA A 216 -27.58 -13.19 4.27
C ALA A 216 -28.18 -12.73 2.92
N PRO A 217 -29.20 -11.84 2.93
CA PRO A 217 -29.69 -11.23 1.70
C PRO A 217 -28.56 -10.56 0.93
N GLY A 218 -28.45 -10.86 -0.36
CA GLY A 218 -27.43 -10.29 -1.24
C GLY A 218 -27.81 -8.90 -1.77
N PHE A 219 -27.15 -8.48 -2.85
CA PHE A 219 -27.36 -7.17 -3.48
C PHE A 219 -27.85 -7.33 -4.92
N GLY A 220 -28.82 -6.48 -5.32
CA GLY A 220 -29.38 -6.48 -6.68
C GLY A 220 -29.98 -7.83 -7.06
N THR A 221 -29.59 -8.34 -8.22
CA THR A 221 -30.02 -9.63 -8.77
C THR A 221 -29.48 -10.86 -8.01
N LYS A 222 -28.44 -10.70 -7.18
CA LYS A 222 -27.91 -11.79 -6.34
C LYS A 222 -28.67 -11.86 -5.02
N TRP A 223 -29.52 -12.87 -4.89
CA TRP A 223 -30.39 -13.07 -3.73
C TRP A 223 -29.67 -13.34 -2.41
N GLN A 224 -28.46 -13.91 -2.45
CA GLN A 224 -27.73 -14.31 -1.24
C GLN A 224 -26.26 -13.90 -1.31
N MET A 225 -25.72 -13.54 -0.15
CA MET A 225 -24.29 -13.35 0.12
C MET A 225 -23.89 -14.18 1.34
N LEU A 226 -22.58 -14.27 1.62
CA LEU A 226 -22.07 -14.97 2.79
C LEU A 226 -21.47 -13.98 3.78
N ARG A 227 -21.85 -14.13 5.06
CA ARG A 227 -21.23 -13.45 6.20
C ARG A 227 -20.54 -14.49 7.06
N GLY A 228 -19.47 -14.10 7.73
CA GLY A 228 -18.73 -14.96 8.63
C GLY A 228 -18.24 -14.21 9.85
N ARG A 229 -18.04 -14.93 10.94
CA ARG A 229 -17.31 -14.47 12.11
C ARG A 229 -16.30 -15.53 12.51
N LEU A 230 -15.09 -15.12 12.87
CA LEU A 230 -14.09 -16.06 13.37
C LEU A 230 -14.60 -16.66 14.69
N ALA A 231 -14.78 -17.98 14.71
CA ALA A 231 -15.35 -18.74 15.83
C ALA A 231 -14.29 -19.40 16.71
N ARG A 232 -13.05 -18.88 16.68
CA ARG A 232 -11.99 -19.32 17.59
C ARG A 232 -12.05 -18.54 18.89
N GLU A 233 -11.95 -19.26 20.01
CA GLU A 233 -11.64 -18.64 21.29
C GLU A 233 -10.35 -17.83 21.15
N ALA A 234 -10.39 -16.59 21.62
CA ALA A 234 -9.24 -15.73 21.65
C ALA A 234 -8.16 -16.40 22.50
N HIS A 235 -7.21 -17.10 21.88
CA HIS A 235 -5.96 -17.36 22.55
C HIS A 235 -5.36 -15.99 22.81
N ALA A 236 -5.34 -15.61 24.09
CA ALA A 236 -4.79 -14.36 24.57
C ALA A 236 -3.27 -14.35 24.29
N ARG A 237 -2.88 -14.18 23.02
CA ARG A 237 -1.59 -13.59 22.71
C ARG A 237 -1.68 -12.21 23.32
N SER A 238 -0.89 -12.00 24.38
CA SER A 238 -0.83 -10.75 25.14
C SER A 238 -0.88 -9.60 24.15
N THR A 239 -2.02 -8.94 24.11
CA THR A 239 -2.12 -7.69 23.38
C THR A 239 -1.57 -6.71 24.40
N PRO A 240 -0.42 -6.05 24.14
CA PRO A 240 -0.02 -4.96 25.01
C PRO A 240 -1.21 -4.01 25.01
N GLN A 241 -1.88 -3.90 26.16
CA GLN A 241 -2.90 -2.88 26.33
C GLN A 241 -2.16 -1.57 26.06
N ALA A 242 -2.56 -0.85 25.02
CA ALA A 242 -2.02 0.47 24.78
C ALA A 242 -2.33 1.28 26.04
N ASP A 243 -1.27 1.62 26.78
CA ASP A 243 -1.40 2.31 28.04
C ASP A 243 -2.19 3.61 27.82
N SER A 244 -3.11 3.89 28.74
CA SER A 244 -3.95 5.10 28.69
C SER A 244 -3.21 6.33 29.22
N GLY A 245 -2.02 6.15 29.80
CA GLY A 245 -1.05 7.21 30.00
C GLY A 245 -0.64 7.78 28.64
N GLY A 246 -0.61 9.11 28.52
CA GLY A 246 -0.32 9.81 27.27
C GLY A 246 0.84 9.19 26.48
N ARG A 247 0.68 9.10 25.17
CA ARG A 247 1.68 8.49 24.27
C ARG A 247 2.95 9.33 24.26
N HIS A 248 4.00 8.85 24.92
CA HIS A 248 5.30 9.51 24.98
C HIS A 248 6.41 8.61 24.46
N ALA A 249 7.32 9.15 23.63
CA ALA A 249 8.46 8.41 23.09
C ALA A 249 9.75 9.21 23.22
N LEU A 250 10.83 8.53 23.62
CA LEU A 250 12.20 9.04 23.55
C LEU A 250 12.86 8.49 22.28
N VAL A 251 13.37 9.38 21.43
CA VAL A 251 14.12 9.04 20.22
C VAL A 251 15.55 9.51 20.41
N ILE A 252 16.50 8.56 20.47
CA ILE A 252 17.92 8.87 20.66
C ILE A 252 18.63 8.90 19.29
N GLY A 253 19.14 10.08 18.94
CA GLY A 253 19.78 10.43 17.67
C GLY A 253 18.86 11.28 16.79
N ALA A 254 19.35 12.41 16.30
CA ALA A 254 18.68 13.36 15.42
C ALA A 254 19.26 13.35 13.99
N GLY A 255 19.77 12.21 13.54
CA GLY A 255 20.01 11.95 12.11
C GLY A 255 18.71 11.70 11.34
N ILE A 256 18.81 11.34 10.05
CA ILE A 256 17.63 11.10 9.18
C ILE A 256 16.65 10.07 9.75
N ALA A 257 17.17 8.99 10.35
CA ALA A 257 16.33 7.96 10.97
C ALA A 257 15.54 8.52 12.17
N GLY A 258 16.21 9.25 13.07
CA GLY A 258 15.57 9.81 14.25
C GLY A 258 14.54 10.87 13.92
N CYS A 259 14.87 11.81 13.01
CA CYS A 259 13.95 12.86 12.59
C CYS A 259 12.70 12.30 11.92
N THR A 260 12.84 11.31 11.03
CA THR A 260 11.70 10.70 10.34
C THR A 260 10.87 9.79 11.25
N VAL A 261 11.48 9.09 12.22
CA VAL A 261 10.73 8.35 13.24
C VAL A 261 9.95 9.28 14.17
N ALA A 262 10.57 10.36 14.64
CA ALA A 262 9.93 11.37 15.48
C ALA A 262 8.70 11.97 14.78
N GLU A 263 8.86 12.33 13.51
CA GLU A 263 7.79 12.84 12.66
C GLU A 263 6.63 11.84 12.49
N ARG A 264 6.92 10.56 12.20
CA ARG A 264 5.90 9.52 12.09
C ARG A 264 5.19 9.22 13.41
N LEU A 265 5.88 9.30 14.55
CA LEU A 265 5.30 9.14 15.88
C LEU A 265 4.39 10.33 16.23
N ALA A 266 4.85 11.55 15.97
CA ALA A 266 4.08 12.78 16.19
C ALA A 266 2.77 12.78 15.38
N GLU A 267 2.81 12.37 14.11
CA GLU A 267 1.59 12.18 13.30
C GLU A 267 0.63 11.14 13.89
N ARG A 268 1.13 10.21 14.71
CA ARG A 268 0.36 9.20 15.45
C ARG A 268 -0.12 9.66 16.83
N GLY A 269 0.04 10.95 17.13
CA GLY A 269 -0.39 11.56 18.37
C GLY A 269 0.55 11.32 19.54
N TRP A 270 1.79 10.89 19.30
CA TRP A 270 2.81 10.78 20.33
C TRP A 270 3.44 12.15 20.60
N ALA A 271 3.70 12.45 21.88
CA ALA A 271 4.69 13.44 22.27
C ALA A 271 6.09 12.79 22.18
N VAL A 272 7.04 13.48 21.56
CA VAL A 272 8.36 12.92 21.28
C VAL A 272 9.45 13.83 21.83
N GLU A 273 10.33 13.28 22.66
CA GLU A 273 11.61 13.87 23.01
C GLU A 273 12.69 13.32 22.07
N LEU A 274 13.26 14.20 21.25
CA LEU A 274 14.34 13.88 20.32
C LEU A 274 15.66 14.34 20.92
N ILE A 275 16.51 13.39 21.30
CA ILE A 275 17.75 13.66 22.03
C ILE A 275 18.93 13.39 21.10
N ASP A 276 19.83 14.34 20.91
CA ASP A 276 21.12 14.10 20.26
C ASP A 276 22.26 14.69 21.08
N ARG A 277 23.47 14.15 20.92
CA ARG A 277 24.67 14.72 21.55
C ARG A 277 25.14 15.99 20.83
N ALA A 278 24.77 16.16 19.57
CA ALA A 278 25.13 17.30 18.74
C ALA A 278 24.16 18.47 18.96
N PRO A 279 24.62 19.72 18.81
CA PRO A 279 23.79 20.90 19.07
C PRO A 279 22.67 21.11 18.04
N ALA A 280 22.69 20.39 16.92
CA ALA A 280 21.67 20.49 15.87
C ALA A 280 21.42 19.12 15.21
N PRO A 281 20.18 18.87 14.72
CA PRO A 281 19.88 17.69 13.90
C PRO A 281 20.80 17.57 12.68
N ALA A 282 20.93 16.35 12.17
CA ALA A 282 21.73 16.04 10.99
C ALA A 282 23.23 16.42 11.08
N SER A 283 23.78 16.64 12.27
CA SER A 283 25.21 16.98 12.45
C SER A 283 26.19 15.79 12.35
N GLY A 284 25.67 14.56 12.22
CA GLY A 284 26.47 13.33 12.05
C GLY A 284 26.59 12.92 10.58
N ALA A 285 26.48 11.62 10.30
CA ALA A 285 26.53 11.07 8.94
C ALA A 285 25.41 11.61 8.01
N SER A 286 24.32 12.14 8.58
CA SER A 286 23.26 12.82 7.84
C SER A 286 23.60 14.27 7.47
N GLY A 287 24.83 14.74 7.68
CA GLY A 287 25.28 16.11 7.39
C GLY A 287 25.74 16.38 5.96
N ASN A 288 25.67 15.38 5.07
CA ASN A 288 26.14 15.51 3.69
C ASN A 288 25.36 16.57 2.90
N LEU A 289 26.02 17.21 1.93
CA LEU A 289 25.37 18.21 1.06
C LEU A 289 24.36 17.59 0.09
N ALA A 290 24.63 16.36 -0.37
CA ALA A 290 23.73 15.58 -1.20
C ALA A 290 23.93 14.08 -0.93
N GLY A 291 22.82 13.34 -0.88
CA GLY A 291 22.80 11.89 -0.81
C GLY A 291 21.95 11.33 -1.95
N VAL A 292 22.47 10.34 -2.67
CA VAL A 292 21.73 9.65 -3.73
C VAL A 292 20.73 8.69 -3.13
N LEU A 293 19.45 8.83 -3.49
CA LEU A 293 18.36 7.96 -3.05
C LEU A 293 17.85 7.12 -4.23
N ARG A 294 18.23 5.83 -4.23
CA ARG A 294 17.82 4.85 -5.23
C ARG A 294 17.73 3.45 -4.63
N PRO A 295 17.00 2.52 -5.27
CA PRO A 295 17.03 1.11 -4.88
C PRO A 295 18.37 0.43 -5.22
N LEU A 296 18.59 -0.72 -4.59
CA LEU A 296 19.72 -1.62 -4.86
C LEU A 296 19.19 -2.95 -5.41
N PRO A 297 18.93 -3.07 -6.72
CA PRO A 297 18.38 -4.29 -7.30
C PRO A 297 19.42 -5.42 -7.34
N SER A 298 18.93 -6.66 -7.31
CA SER A 298 19.73 -7.88 -7.44
C SER A 298 19.00 -8.91 -8.29
N LEU A 299 19.75 -9.83 -8.90
CA LEU A 299 19.20 -10.86 -9.80
C LEU A 299 18.18 -11.79 -9.11
N ASP A 300 18.41 -12.10 -7.84
CA ASP A 300 17.57 -12.98 -7.01
C ASP A 300 16.42 -12.25 -6.31
N ASP A 301 16.30 -10.93 -6.50
CA ASP A 301 15.40 -10.04 -5.77
C ASP A 301 15.38 -10.35 -4.27
N ASN A 302 16.55 -10.41 -3.64
CA ASN A 302 16.67 -10.75 -2.22
C ASN A 302 16.02 -9.71 -1.29
N ARG A 303 16.03 -9.98 0.01
CA ARG A 303 15.38 -9.12 1.03
C ARG A 303 15.87 -7.68 0.96
N MET A 304 17.15 -7.46 0.71
CA MET A 304 17.74 -6.11 0.64
C MET A 304 17.25 -5.36 -0.59
N SER A 305 17.16 -6.03 -1.74
CA SER A 305 16.61 -5.46 -2.98
C SER A 305 15.15 -5.06 -2.82
N ARG A 306 14.34 -5.91 -2.17
CA ARG A 306 12.94 -5.60 -1.87
C ARG A 306 12.80 -4.45 -0.87
N LEU A 307 13.61 -4.44 0.18
CA LEU A 307 13.60 -3.41 1.20
C LEU A 307 13.95 -2.03 0.62
N THR A 308 15.03 -1.94 -0.15
CA THR A 308 15.46 -0.67 -0.76
C THR A 308 14.50 -0.21 -1.85
N ARG A 309 13.89 -1.11 -2.61
CA ARG A 309 12.80 -0.78 -3.55
C ARG A 309 11.60 -0.16 -2.84
N ALA A 310 11.07 -0.85 -1.83
CA ALA A 310 9.92 -0.34 -1.06
C ALA A 310 10.26 0.98 -0.33
N GLY A 311 11.44 1.05 0.27
CA GLY A 311 11.93 2.22 1.00
C GLY A 311 12.12 3.44 0.10
N SER A 312 12.77 3.28 -1.07
CA SER A 312 12.99 4.38 -2.00
C SER A 312 11.68 4.92 -2.57
N LEU A 313 10.77 4.03 -3.00
CA LEU A 313 9.45 4.42 -3.49
C LEU A 313 8.62 5.16 -2.44
N TYR A 314 8.66 4.70 -1.18
CA TYR A 314 7.97 5.38 -0.09
C TYR A 314 8.62 6.74 0.25
N ALA A 315 9.96 6.79 0.29
CA ALA A 315 10.71 7.99 0.61
C ALA A 315 10.46 9.10 -0.42
N TRP A 316 10.52 8.80 -1.72
CA TRP A 316 10.20 9.78 -2.76
C TRP A 316 8.77 10.31 -2.63
N ARG A 317 7.77 9.44 -2.47
CA ARG A 317 6.39 9.90 -2.19
C ARG A 317 6.32 10.85 -0.99
N ARG A 318 7.04 10.55 0.10
CA ARG A 318 7.05 11.43 1.26
C ARG A 318 7.77 12.76 0.99
N ILE A 319 8.88 12.75 0.26
CA ILE A 319 9.61 13.95 -0.15
C ILE A 319 8.69 14.88 -0.94
N HIS A 320 8.01 14.37 -1.97
CA HIS A 320 7.07 15.18 -2.76
C HIS A 320 5.92 15.73 -1.90
N GLN A 321 5.41 14.95 -0.92
CA GLN A 321 4.40 15.44 0.01
C GLN A 321 4.90 16.59 0.90
N LEU A 322 6.14 16.51 1.39
CA LEU A 322 6.75 17.58 2.19
C LEU A 322 6.99 18.84 1.34
N GLN A 323 7.45 18.67 0.09
CA GLN A 323 7.62 19.77 -0.86
C GLN A 323 6.28 20.42 -1.24
N ALA A 324 5.24 19.63 -1.49
CA ALA A 324 3.89 20.13 -1.80
C ALA A 324 3.26 20.92 -0.64
N ARG A 325 3.72 20.70 0.60
CA ARG A 325 3.36 21.50 1.78
C ARG A 325 4.14 22.81 1.89
N GLY A 326 5.07 23.08 0.98
CA GLY A 326 5.92 24.27 0.99
C GLY A 326 7.07 24.23 2.00
N LEU A 327 7.40 23.05 2.54
CA LEU A 327 8.52 22.91 3.47
C LEU A 327 9.85 23.05 2.72
N ALA A 328 10.84 23.67 3.36
CA ALA A 328 12.17 23.90 2.80
C ALA A 328 12.98 22.59 2.70
N LEU A 329 12.66 21.78 1.69
CA LEU A 329 13.28 20.49 1.39
C LEU A 329 13.95 20.53 0.02
N HIS A 330 15.27 20.41 0.02
CA HIS A 330 16.06 20.32 -1.21
C HIS A 330 16.23 18.85 -1.61
N ALA A 331 15.52 18.47 -2.66
CA ALA A 331 15.61 17.17 -3.30
C ALA A 331 15.13 17.31 -4.74
N ASP A 332 15.67 16.48 -5.61
CA ASP A 332 15.30 16.41 -7.02
C ASP A 332 15.38 14.95 -7.48
N ASP A 333 14.29 14.43 -8.03
CA ASP A 333 14.19 13.10 -8.64
C ASP A 333 14.61 13.14 -10.12
N CYS A 334 15.73 13.82 -10.39
CA CYS A 334 16.32 14.05 -11.72
C CYS A 334 16.79 12.79 -12.46
N GLY A 335 16.58 11.61 -11.88
CA GLY A 335 17.11 10.34 -12.31
C GLY A 335 18.51 10.03 -11.76
N VAL A 336 18.83 8.74 -11.68
CA VAL A 336 20.18 8.27 -11.30
C VAL A 336 20.71 7.31 -12.36
N LEU A 337 21.86 7.66 -12.93
CA LEU A 337 22.67 6.79 -13.77
C LEU A 337 23.73 6.08 -12.91
N HIS A 338 23.66 4.76 -12.83
CA HIS A 338 24.68 3.92 -12.20
C HIS A 338 25.42 3.18 -13.30
N LEU A 339 26.65 3.60 -13.60
CA LEU A 339 27.49 2.99 -14.62
C LEU A 339 28.03 1.62 -14.18
N GLY A 340 28.12 0.70 -15.13
CA GLY A 340 28.92 -0.51 -14.94
C GLY A 340 30.40 -0.15 -14.83
N ARG A 341 31.13 -0.83 -13.94
CA ARG A 341 32.59 -0.64 -13.79
C ARG A 341 33.37 -1.28 -14.95
N ASP A 342 32.78 -2.30 -15.58
CA ASP A 342 33.36 -3.08 -16.67
C ASP A 342 32.24 -3.82 -17.43
N THR A 343 32.60 -4.43 -18.56
CA THR A 343 31.67 -5.19 -19.42
C THR A 343 31.02 -6.36 -18.69
N ALA A 344 31.73 -7.02 -17.76
CA ALA A 344 31.17 -8.14 -17.01
C ALA A 344 30.07 -7.67 -16.03
N GLN A 345 30.22 -6.49 -15.46
CA GLN A 345 29.17 -5.86 -14.66
C GLN A 345 28.00 -5.41 -15.52
N GLU A 346 28.22 -4.85 -16.71
CA GLU A 346 27.13 -4.48 -17.62
C GLU A 346 26.26 -5.69 -18.00
N VAL A 347 26.87 -6.84 -18.27
CA VAL A 347 26.14 -8.10 -18.52
C VAL A 347 25.26 -8.48 -17.32
N LYS A 348 25.80 -8.42 -16.10
CA LYS A 348 25.02 -8.69 -14.88
C LYS A 348 23.90 -7.69 -14.69
N MET A 349 24.17 -6.42 -14.94
CA MET A 349 23.19 -5.34 -14.82
C MET A 349 22.03 -5.52 -15.80
N ARG A 350 22.31 -5.87 -17.06
CA ARG A 350 21.30 -6.22 -18.05
C ARG A 350 20.46 -7.43 -17.63
N ALA A 351 21.12 -8.49 -17.16
CA ALA A 351 20.43 -9.69 -16.67
C ALA A 351 19.48 -9.39 -15.49
N VAL A 352 19.82 -8.45 -14.60
CA VAL A 352 18.91 -8.00 -13.53
C VAL A 352 17.67 -7.32 -14.11
N VAL A 353 17.84 -6.43 -15.09
CA VAL A 353 16.70 -5.73 -15.73
C VAL A 353 15.77 -6.73 -16.42
N GLU A 354 16.33 -7.65 -17.20
CA GLU A 354 15.58 -8.70 -17.90
C GLU A 354 14.86 -9.64 -16.92
N ARG A 355 15.53 -10.04 -15.85
CA ARG A 355 14.98 -10.97 -14.85
C ARG A 355 13.86 -10.37 -14.02
N LEU A 356 14.03 -9.12 -13.59
CA LEU A 356 13.07 -8.45 -12.72
C LEU A 356 11.90 -7.86 -13.52
N ALA A 357 12.15 -7.44 -14.77
CA ALA A 357 11.18 -6.82 -15.67
C ALA A 357 10.32 -5.76 -14.94
N LEU A 358 11.00 -4.87 -14.20
CA LEU A 358 10.35 -3.75 -13.52
C LEU A 358 9.92 -2.70 -14.54
N PRO A 359 8.95 -1.84 -14.20
CA PRO A 359 8.60 -0.68 -15.00
C PRO A 359 9.84 0.14 -15.40
N THR A 360 9.89 0.63 -16.64
CA THR A 360 11.07 1.30 -17.21
C THR A 360 11.37 2.66 -16.57
N ASP A 361 10.36 3.29 -15.99
CA ASP A 361 10.46 4.46 -15.12
C ASP A 361 11.09 4.14 -13.75
N HIS A 362 11.09 2.88 -13.34
CA HIS A 362 11.72 2.40 -12.12
C HIS A 362 13.16 1.92 -12.33
N LEU A 363 13.38 1.08 -13.35
CA LEU A 363 14.69 0.53 -13.68
C LEU A 363 14.75 0.08 -15.13
N ARG A 364 15.72 0.59 -15.88
CA ARG A 364 16.09 0.07 -17.20
C ARG A 364 17.60 0.04 -17.40
N PHE A 365 18.06 -0.76 -18.36
CA PHE A 365 19.44 -0.74 -18.80
C PHE A 365 19.61 0.29 -19.93
N VAL A 366 20.69 1.05 -19.91
CA VAL A 366 21.07 2.02 -20.95
C VAL A 366 22.43 1.66 -21.51
N GLY A 367 22.58 1.76 -22.84
CA GLY A 367 23.86 1.61 -23.52
C GLY A 367 24.78 2.81 -23.27
N VAL A 368 26.04 2.73 -23.70
CA VAL A 368 27.04 3.79 -23.50
C VAL A 368 26.63 5.13 -24.11
N ASP A 369 26.04 5.12 -25.32
CA ASP A 369 25.63 6.33 -26.02
C ASP A 369 24.51 7.05 -25.27
N GLU A 370 23.44 6.31 -24.92
CA GLU A 370 22.34 6.86 -24.12
C GLU A 370 22.80 7.26 -22.71
N ALA A 371 23.72 6.52 -22.10
CA ALA A 371 24.30 6.89 -20.80
C ALA A 371 25.07 8.21 -20.89
N ALA A 372 25.79 8.46 -21.98
CA ALA A 372 26.49 9.72 -22.21
C ALA A 372 25.50 10.89 -22.41
N GLU A 373 24.41 10.66 -23.15
CA GLU A 373 23.33 11.64 -23.32
C GLU A 373 22.69 12.00 -21.98
N LEU A 374 22.35 11.00 -21.15
CA LEU A 374 21.76 11.19 -19.82
C LEU A 374 22.73 11.90 -18.86
N ALA A 375 24.03 11.60 -18.93
CA ALA A 375 25.05 12.22 -18.09
C ALA A 375 25.42 13.65 -18.53
N GLY A 376 25.15 14.01 -19.79
CA GLY A 376 25.63 15.24 -20.41
C GLY A 376 27.16 15.27 -20.63
N CYS A 377 27.82 14.11 -20.54
CA CYS A 377 29.27 13.97 -20.73
C CYS A 377 29.63 12.57 -21.23
N ALA A 378 30.84 12.41 -21.77
CA ALA A 378 31.33 11.10 -22.19
C ALA A 378 31.46 10.14 -21.00
N VAL A 379 30.97 8.91 -21.15
CA VAL A 379 31.08 7.83 -20.16
C VAL A 379 31.74 6.60 -20.79
N ALA A 380 32.42 5.80 -19.97
CA ALA A 380 33.17 4.63 -20.45
C ALA A 380 32.29 3.38 -20.69
N ASN A 381 31.12 3.32 -20.04
CA ASN A 381 30.25 2.14 -20.02
C ASN A 381 28.79 2.58 -20.01
N GLY A 382 27.88 1.66 -20.34
CA GLY A 382 26.47 1.77 -20.03
C GLY A 382 26.18 1.37 -18.57
N GLY A 383 24.90 1.19 -18.25
CA GLY A 383 24.52 0.83 -16.89
C GLY A 383 23.02 0.86 -16.61
N TRP A 384 22.68 1.09 -15.34
CA TRP A 384 21.30 1.20 -14.89
C TRP A 384 20.86 2.65 -14.86
N TRP A 385 19.66 2.90 -15.38
CA TRP A 385 18.95 4.15 -15.24
C TRP A 385 17.74 3.96 -14.32
N PHE A 386 17.66 4.78 -13.29
CA PHE A 386 16.54 4.87 -12.36
C PHE A 386 15.86 6.22 -12.54
N ALA A 387 14.79 6.29 -13.34
CA ALA A 387 14.18 7.58 -13.70
C ALA A 387 13.51 8.26 -12.50
N GLY A 388 12.75 7.50 -11.68
CA GLY A 388 12.12 8.01 -10.45
C GLY A 388 13.04 7.99 -9.23
N SER A 389 14.32 8.35 -9.39
CA SER A 389 15.32 8.42 -8.31
C SER A 389 16.13 9.69 -8.48
N GLY A 390 16.97 10.04 -7.51
CA GLY A 390 17.76 11.27 -7.59
C GLY A 390 18.54 11.55 -6.33
N TRP A 391 18.64 12.82 -5.96
CA TRP A 391 19.38 13.26 -4.78
C TRP A 391 18.49 13.98 -3.78
N VAL A 392 18.88 13.91 -2.51
CA VAL A 392 18.27 14.65 -1.40
C VAL A 392 19.39 15.28 -0.57
N GLN A 393 19.21 16.51 -0.10
CA GLN A 393 20.07 17.10 0.93
C GLN A 393 19.56 16.62 2.31
N PRO A 394 20.22 15.65 2.97
CA PRO A 394 19.66 15.01 4.16
C PRO A 394 19.40 15.97 5.35
N PRO A 395 20.20 17.04 5.60
CA PRO A 395 19.84 18.04 6.60
C PRO A 395 18.50 18.72 6.35
N SER A 396 18.19 19.07 5.10
CA SER A 396 16.90 19.68 4.75
C SER A 396 15.72 18.72 4.95
N LEU A 397 15.93 17.42 4.69
CA LEU A 397 14.91 16.39 4.95
C LEU A 397 14.68 16.17 6.45
N CYS A 398 15.73 16.23 7.26
CA CYS A 398 15.61 16.19 8.72
C CYS A 398 14.80 17.38 9.22
N ALA A 399 15.18 18.61 8.81
CA ALA A 399 14.48 19.83 9.18
C ALA A 399 13.00 19.81 8.76
N ALA A 400 12.71 19.50 7.49
CA ALA A 400 11.35 19.42 6.97
C ALA A 400 10.50 18.36 7.69
N SER A 401 11.11 17.24 8.10
CA SER A 401 10.42 16.21 8.88
C SER A 401 10.08 16.71 10.29
N LEU A 402 11.01 17.39 10.98
CA LEU A 402 10.74 17.96 12.30
C LEU A 402 9.70 19.09 12.24
N GLU A 403 9.76 19.95 11.23
CA GLU A 403 8.75 20.98 10.99
C GLU A 403 7.37 20.36 10.70
N ALA A 404 7.32 19.30 9.88
CA ALA A 404 6.10 18.56 9.59
C ALA A 404 5.46 17.93 10.84
N ALA A 405 6.27 17.56 11.84
CA ALA A 405 5.81 16.99 13.11
C ALA A 405 5.12 18.03 14.02
N GLY A 406 5.37 19.33 13.79
CA GLY A 406 4.84 20.43 14.57
C GLY A 406 5.29 20.39 16.05
N GLY A 407 4.54 21.04 16.94
CA GLY A 407 4.89 21.18 18.36
C GLY A 407 4.87 19.90 19.21
N ARG A 408 4.75 18.71 18.59
CA ARG A 408 4.76 17.42 19.29
C ARG A 408 6.17 16.85 19.48
N VAL A 409 7.16 17.39 18.79
CA VAL A 409 8.57 17.00 18.93
C VAL A 409 9.32 18.10 19.70
N ARG A 410 10.03 17.72 20.75
CA ARG A 410 10.92 18.60 21.51
C ARG A 410 12.35 18.09 21.35
N GLY A 411 13.23 18.96 20.84
CA GLY A 411 14.64 18.66 20.69
C GLY A 411 15.41 18.94 21.98
N HIS A 412 16.34 18.04 22.33
CA HIS A 412 17.19 18.10 23.51
C HIS A 412 18.65 17.88 23.15
#